data_AF-A0A1M6FIT3-F1
#
_entry.id   AF-A0A1M6FIT3-F1
#
_cell.length_a   1.000
_cell.length_b   1.000
_cell.length_c   1.000
_cell.angle_alpha   90.00
_cell.angle_beta   90.00
_cell.angle_gamma   90.00
#
_symmetry.space_group_name_H-M   'P 1'
#
loop_
_entity.id
_entity.type
_entity.pdbx_description
1 polymer ?
#
loop_
_entity_poly.entity_id
_entity_poly.type
_entity_poly.pdbx_seq_one_letter_code
_entity_poly.pdbx_strand_id
1 'polypeptide(L)'
;MWRDHARFFEIDLEETQDAPRIRDHGPLQIILFRRAAKLRSHAVKHLTNLTQYETTWKRISSVDIELIRRCITDLEKAGCPFFKFSPENPPCDDGREGCRLFDRCPASVKQLEQAYCNALVQCLMEGGQVPRYAYYYCDNEQAHMFCLMPDAPLVLKASLLPEETETYNLMTCYGSEGVSFTEMRDIQVEKIRNEARARNTDLCSLAGWGLEQARADQARERAKGRESAKKKRRLKKRHKRGGGNWKQYLDEYEDLYQ
;
A
#
# COMPACT_ATOMS: atom_id res chain seq x y z
N MET A 1 -23.75 16.41 -13.08
CA MET A 1 -22.61 16.21 -14.00
C MET A 1 -21.35 16.34 -13.16
N TRP A 2 -20.61 15.25 -12.93
CA TRP A 2 -19.45 15.29 -12.02
C TRP A 2 -18.22 16.01 -12.58
N ARG A 3 -18.24 16.34 -13.87
CA ARG A 3 -17.18 17.11 -14.55
C ARG A 3 -16.95 18.48 -13.91
N ASP A 4 -17.95 19.05 -13.26
CA ASP A 4 -17.83 20.34 -12.54
C ASP A 4 -17.28 20.19 -11.10
N HIS A 5 -16.99 18.96 -10.65
CA HIS A 5 -16.45 18.74 -9.32
C HIS A 5 -15.00 19.23 -9.25
N ALA A 6 -14.68 20.07 -8.26
CA ALA A 6 -13.36 20.71 -8.12
C ALA A 6 -12.14 19.76 -7.99
N ARG A 7 -12.39 18.47 -7.83
CA ARG A 7 -11.38 17.39 -7.72
C ARG A 7 -11.57 16.29 -8.75
N PHE A 8 -12.22 16.62 -9.87
CA PHE A 8 -12.35 15.74 -11.03
C PHE A 8 -11.09 15.81 -11.89
N PHE A 9 -10.61 14.65 -12.32
CA PHE A 9 -9.44 14.51 -13.17
C PHE A 9 -9.68 13.41 -14.21
N GLU A 10 -9.09 13.59 -15.38
CA GLU A 10 -9.00 12.56 -16.43
C GLU A 10 -7.55 12.13 -16.53
N ILE A 11 -7.31 10.83 -16.48
CA ILE A 11 -5.97 10.24 -16.48
C ILE A 11 -5.89 9.20 -17.58
N ASP A 12 -4.96 9.37 -18.51
CA ASP A 12 -4.69 8.38 -19.54
C ASP A 12 -4.00 7.16 -18.91
N LEU A 13 -4.53 5.98 -19.21
CA LEU A 13 -3.93 4.71 -18.81
C LEU A 13 -3.26 4.08 -20.01
N GLU A 14 -1.99 3.70 -19.86
CA GLU A 14 -1.31 2.91 -20.87
C GLU A 14 -1.97 1.54 -21.00
N GLU A 15 -2.29 1.19 -22.24
CA GLU A 15 -2.95 -0.06 -22.57
C GLU A 15 -2.04 -1.26 -22.31
N THR A 16 -2.61 -2.36 -21.84
CA THR A 16 -1.93 -3.66 -21.90
C THR A 16 -2.66 -4.61 -22.82
N GLN A 17 -1.90 -5.59 -23.32
CA GLN A 17 -2.48 -6.73 -23.99
C GLN A 17 -3.25 -7.65 -23.03
N ASP A 18 -3.05 -7.52 -21.71
CA ASP A 18 -3.49 -8.47 -20.70
C ASP A 18 -4.69 -8.01 -19.85
N ALA A 19 -5.09 -6.73 -19.91
CA ALA A 19 -6.24 -6.17 -19.20
C ALA A 19 -7.31 -5.66 -20.21
N PRO A 20 -8.18 -6.55 -20.74
CA PRO A 20 -9.00 -6.27 -21.91
C PRO A 20 -10.06 -5.17 -21.73
N ARG A 21 -10.50 -4.89 -20.49
CA ARG A 21 -11.55 -3.88 -20.26
C ARG A 21 -11.14 -2.43 -20.55
N ILE A 22 -9.85 -2.10 -20.63
CA ILE A 22 -9.43 -0.70 -20.83
C ILE A 22 -9.64 -0.21 -22.26
N ARG A 23 -9.60 -1.10 -23.26
CA ARG A 23 -9.60 -0.71 -24.68
C ARG A 23 -10.84 0.06 -25.11
N ASP A 24 -11.93 -0.01 -24.35
CA ASP A 24 -13.23 0.50 -24.75
C ASP A 24 -13.69 1.76 -24.00
N HIS A 25 -12.94 2.28 -23.01
CA HIS A 25 -13.46 3.29 -22.07
C HIS A 25 -12.78 4.68 -22.06
N GLY A 26 -11.78 4.92 -22.92
CA GLY A 26 -11.07 6.22 -22.95
C GLY A 26 -10.31 6.53 -21.64
N PRO A 27 -10.03 7.82 -21.35
CA PRO A 27 -9.31 8.21 -20.13
C PRO A 27 -10.05 7.80 -18.85
N LEU A 28 -9.31 7.39 -17.83
CA LEU A 28 -9.87 7.13 -16.50
C LEU A 28 -10.41 8.43 -15.90
N GLN A 29 -11.73 8.51 -15.75
CA GLN A 29 -12.40 9.60 -15.06
C GLN A 29 -12.42 9.33 -13.56
N ILE A 30 -11.79 10.20 -12.77
CA ILE A 30 -11.67 10.00 -11.32
C ILE A 30 -11.97 11.28 -10.54
N ILE A 31 -12.74 11.14 -9.47
CA ILE A 31 -12.91 12.16 -8.44
C ILE A 31 -12.04 11.77 -7.25
N LEU A 32 -11.13 12.66 -6.84
CA LEU A 32 -10.40 12.46 -5.59
C LEU A 32 -11.33 12.76 -4.42
N PHE A 33 -11.65 11.72 -3.65
CA PHE A 33 -12.46 11.79 -2.43
C PHE A 33 -13.72 12.66 -2.60
N ARG A 34 -14.83 12.08 -3.05
CA ARG A 34 -16.11 12.79 -3.17
C ARG A 34 -16.49 13.53 -1.87
N ARG A 35 -16.23 12.93 -0.71
CA ARG A 35 -16.49 13.52 0.60
C ARG A 35 -15.27 14.30 1.11
N ALA A 36 -15.44 15.59 1.37
CA ALA A 36 -14.38 16.44 1.94
C ALA A 36 -13.89 15.94 3.31
N ALA A 37 -14.80 15.43 4.12
CA ALA A 37 -14.52 14.74 5.39
C ALA A 37 -13.45 13.65 5.26
N LYS A 38 -13.62 12.75 4.28
CA LYS A 38 -12.66 11.67 4.01
C LYS A 38 -11.32 12.20 3.52
N LEU A 39 -11.33 13.18 2.60
CA LEU A 39 -10.10 13.81 2.13
C LEU A 39 -9.27 14.36 3.29
N ARG A 40 -9.89 15.16 4.17
CA ARG A 40 -9.23 15.74 5.34
C ARG A 40 -8.70 14.66 6.27
N SER A 41 -9.50 13.62 6.55
CA SER A 41 -9.06 12.50 7.39
C SER A 41 -7.77 11.88 6.84
N HIS A 42 -7.74 11.56 5.54
CA HIS A 42 -6.56 10.98 4.91
C HIS A 42 -5.37 11.95 4.88
N ALA A 43 -5.58 13.21 4.50
CA ALA A 43 -4.51 14.20 4.45
C ALA A 43 -3.85 14.40 5.82
N VAL A 44 -4.65 14.57 6.88
CA VAL A 44 -4.14 14.70 8.25
C VAL A 44 -3.44 13.42 8.69
N LYS A 45 -4.08 12.25 8.53
CA LYS A 45 -3.51 10.95 8.91
C LYS A 45 -2.12 10.72 8.31
N HIS A 46 -2.02 10.88 7.00
CA HIS A 46 -0.83 10.49 6.24
C HIS A 46 0.28 11.53 6.32
N LEU A 47 -0.05 12.82 6.29
CA LEU A 47 0.97 13.87 6.26
C LEU A 47 1.44 14.29 7.66
N THR A 48 0.63 14.12 8.72
CA THR A 48 1.06 14.45 10.09
C THR A 48 1.69 13.28 10.84
N ASN A 49 1.59 12.05 10.33
CA ASN A 49 2.39 10.94 10.82
C ASN A 49 3.81 11.06 10.26
N LEU A 50 4.73 11.62 11.05
CA LEU A 50 6.10 11.91 10.60
C LEU A 50 6.88 10.66 10.15
N THR A 51 6.64 9.51 10.77
CA THR A 51 7.27 8.24 10.37
C THR A 51 6.84 7.84 8.97
N GLN A 52 5.52 7.79 8.74
CA GLN A 52 4.95 7.46 7.43
C GLN A 52 5.28 8.52 6.38
N TYR A 53 5.33 9.79 6.80
CA TYR A 53 5.69 10.90 5.93
C TYR A 53 7.10 10.71 5.36
N GLU A 54 8.09 10.52 6.22
CA GLU A 54 9.49 10.36 5.82
C GLU A 54 9.72 9.12 4.94
N THR A 55 9.04 8.01 5.21
CA THR A 55 9.23 6.75 4.47
C THR A 55 8.45 6.67 3.16
N THR A 56 7.29 7.34 3.08
CA THR A 56 6.32 7.17 1.99
C THR A 56 6.02 8.49 1.27
N TRP A 57 5.50 9.49 1.99
CA TRP A 57 4.87 10.66 1.38
C TRP A 57 5.82 11.79 1.00
N LYS A 58 6.99 11.88 1.63
CA LYS A 58 7.97 12.94 1.40
C LYS A 58 8.46 13.00 -0.05
N ARG A 59 8.56 11.83 -0.70
CA ARG A 59 8.99 11.72 -2.09
C ARG A 59 7.97 12.26 -3.10
N ILE A 60 6.70 12.39 -2.69
CA ILE A 60 5.57 12.58 -3.60
C ILE A 60 4.84 13.90 -3.30
N SER A 61 4.63 14.21 -2.03
CA SER A 61 3.77 15.34 -1.63
C SER A 61 4.46 16.70 -1.69
N SER A 62 5.79 16.76 -1.82
CA SER A 62 6.61 17.98 -1.82
C SER A 62 6.32 18.97 -0.66
N VAL A 63 5.66 18.50 0.40
CA VAL A 63 5.26 19.31 1.55
C VAL A 63 6.48 19.60 2.43
N ASP A 64 6.65 20.87 2.82
CA ASP A 64 7.68 21.22 3.79
C ASP A 64 7.38 20.60 5.16
N ILE A 65 8.38 19.98 5.79
CA ILE A 65 8.29 19.43 7.13
C ILE A 65 7.87 20.50 8.16
N GLU A 66 8.24 21.77 7.95
CA GLU A 66 7.83 22.87 8.81
C GLU A 66 6.32 23.16 8.72
N LEU A 67 5.73 23.01 7.52
CA LEU A 67 4.28 23.10 7.36
C LEU A 67 3.55 21.98 8.11
N ILE A 68 4.10 20.76 8.07
CA ILE A 68 3.55 19.60 8.79
C ILE A 68 3.62 19.84 10.30
N ARG A 69 4.78 20.25 10.82
CA ARG A 69 4.98 20.58 12.24
C ARG A 69 4.01 21.66 12.71
N ARG A 70 3.87 22.75 11.94
CA ARG A 70 2.90 23.80 12.24
C ARG A 70 1.48 23.26 12.28
N CYS A 71 1.09 22.41 11.32
CA CYS A 71 -0.25 21.84 11.30
C CYS A 71 -0.53 20.94 12.51
N ILE A 72 0.46 20.15 12.96
CA ILE A 72 0.36 19.35 14.19
C ILE A 72 0.08 20.28 15.38
N THR A 73 0.92 21.30 15.57
CA THR A 73 0.76 22.26 16.67
C THR A 73 -0.58 22.99 16.62
N ASP A 74 -1.03 23.41 15.44
CA ASP A 74 -2.32 24.10 15.28
C ASP A 74 -3.51 23.18 15.62
N LEU A 75 -3.45 21.91 15.20
CA LEU A 75 -4.49 20.92 15.50
C LEU A 75 -4.53 20.54 16.98
N GLU A 76 -3.38 20.41 17.64
CA GLU A 76 -3.28 20.19 19.08
C GLU A 76 -3.91 21.36 19.86
N LYS A 77 -3.56 22.61 19.50
CA LYS A 77 -4.14 23.83 20.10
C LYS A 77 -5.64 23.93 19.89
N ALA A 78 -6.13 23.54 18.70
CA ALA A 78 -7.55 23.49 18.40
C ALA A 78 -8.29 22.38 19.17
N GLY A 79 -7.56 21.47 19.84
CA GLY A 79 -8.13 20.37 20.61
C GLY A 79 -8.60 19.20 19.75
N CYS A 80 -7.99 19.00 18.57
CA CYS A 80 -8.31 17.92 17.65
C CYS A 80 -8.24 16.55 18.35
N PRO A 81 -9.31 15.72 18.31
CA PRO A 81 -9.34 14.45 19.05
C PRO A 81 -8.35 13.41 18.51
N PHE A 82 -7.93 13.54 17.24
CA PHE A 82 -6.91 12.66 16.63
C PHE A 82 -5.62 12.59 17.45
N PHE A 83 -5.18 13.72 18.00
CA PHE A 83 -3.95 13.79 18.81
C PHE A 83 -4.18 13.43 20.29
N LYS A 84 -5.43 13.20 20.72
CA LYS A 84 -5.78 12.90 22.12
C LYS A 84 -5.96 11.41 22.41
N PHE A 85 -6.49 10.63 21.45
CA PHE A 85 -7.07 9.32 21.76
C PHE A 85 -6.45 8.10 21.07
N SER A 86 -5.62 8.27 20.03
CA SER A 86 -4.76 7.28 19.35
C SER A 86 -4.71 7.61 17.84
N PRO A 87 -3.52 7.64 17.20
CA PRO A 87 -3.30 8.33 15.92
C PRO A 87 -3.63 7.49 14.67
N GLU A 88 -4.50 6.49 14.75
CA GLU A 88 -4.71 5.61 13.58
C GLU A 88 -5.68 6.19 12.55
N ASN A 89 -6.72 6.93 12.97
CA ASN A 89 -7.70 7.53 12.07
C ASN A 89 -8.23 8.86 12.63
N PRO A 90 -7.99 10.01 11.97
CA PRO A 90 -8.60 11.27 12.36
C PRO A 90 -10.12 11.17 12.28
N PRO A 91 -10.86 11.63 13.30
CA PRO A 91 -12.31 11.46 13.40
C PRO A 91 -13.06 12.46 12.52
N CYS A 92 -12.53 12.81 11.34
CA CYS A 92 -13.16 13.72 10.40
C CYS A 92 -14.39 13.11 9.69
N ASP A 93 -14.83 11.92 10.10
CA ASP A 93 -15.95 11.19 9.50
C ASP A 93 -17.27 11.96 9.64
N ASP A 94 -18.20 11.73 8.71
CA ASP A 94 -19.50 12.41 8.61
C ASP A 94 -20.67 11.56 9.16
N GLY A 95 -20.36 10.56 9.98
CA GLY A 95 -21.36 9.75 10.70
C GLY A 95 -22.08 10.50 11.84
N ARG A 96 -22.84 9.76 12.65
CA ARG A 96 -23.69 10.30 13.74
C ARG A 96 -22.95 11.15 14.79
N GLU A 97 -21.62 11.07 14.85
CA GLU A 97 -20.76 11.81 15.77
C GLU A 97 -19.59 12.53 15.06
N GLY A 98 -19.81 13.03 13.83
CA GLY A 98 -18.74 13.63 13.04
C GLY A 98 -17.94 14.73 13.75
N CYS A 99 -16.73 15.02 13.25
CA CYS A 99 -15.81 15.96 13.90
C CYS A 99 -16.47 17.32 14.14
N ARG A 100 -16.76 17.65 15.41
CA ARG A 100 -17.38 18.92 15.82
C ARG A 100 -16.53 20.16 15.48
N LEU A 101 -15.25 19.94 15.15
CA LEU A 101 -14.30 20.99 14.79
C LEU A 101 -14.03 21.06 13.28
N PHE A 102 -14.73 20.27 12.46
CA PHE A 102 -14.45 20.15 11.03
C PHE A 102 -14.40 21.53 10.34
N ASP A 103 -15.44 22.36 10.51
CA ASP A 103 -15.50 23.69 9.89
C ASP A 103 -14.59 24.73 10.56
N ARG A 104 -14.00 24.38 11.71
CA ARG A 104 -13.09 25.22 12.49
C ARG A 104 -11.64 24.74 12.41
N CYS A 105 -11.34 23.82 11.49
CA CYS A 105 -9.98 23.36 11.27
C CYS A 105 -9.07 24.53 10.89
N PRO A 106 -7.84 24.60 11.44
CA PRO A 106 -6.87 25.62 11.09
C PRO A 106 -6.59 25.70 9.59
N ALA A 107 -6.19 26.88 9.10
CA ALA A 107 -5.88 27.09 7.68
C ALA A 107 -4.74 26.19 7.16
N SER A 108 -3.82 25.79 8.05
CA SER A 108 -2.75 24.82 7.76
C SER A 108 -3.29 23.46 7.29
N VAL A 109 -4.47 23.05 7.74
CA VAL A 109 -5.12 21.80 7.30
C VAL A 109 -5.53 21.89 5.82
N LYS A 110 -6.05 23.03 5.38
CA LYS A 110 -6.42 23.23 3.96
C LYS A 110 -5.19 23.14 3.05
N GLN A 111 -4.04 23.64 3.51
CA GLN A 111 -2.78 23.53 2.78
C GLN A 111 -2.34 22.06 2.67
N LEU A 112 -2.48 21.27 3.73
CA LEU A 112 -2.23 19.83 3.69
C LEU A 112 -3.21 19.09 2.75
N GLU A 113 -4.51 19.41 2.78
CA GLU A 113 -5.49 18.80 1.86
C GLU A 113 -5.14 19.03 0.39
N GLN A 114 -4.73 20.26 0.05
CA GLN A 114 -4.33 20.60 -1.31
C GLN A 114 -3.06 19.85 -1.71
N ALA A 115 -2.04 19.83 -0.86
CA ALA A 115 -0.81 19.11 -1.16
C ALA A 115 -1.03 17.59 -1.27
N TYR A 116 -1.90 17.04 -0.42
CA TYR A 116 -2.31 15.64 -0.52
C TYR A 116 -3.01 15.34 -1.84
N CYS A 117 -3.94 16.21 -2.29
CA CYS A 117 -4.58 16.07 -3.60
C CYS A 117 -3.53 16.10 -4.73
N ASN A 118 -2.63 17.07 -4.72
CA ASN A 118 -1.60 17.19 -5.75
C ASN A 118 -0.71 15.94 -5.81
N ALA A 119 -0.31 15.40 -4.65
CA ALA A 119 0.45 14.16 -4.55
C ALA A 119 -0.29 12.96 -5.17
N LEU A 120 -1.60 12.85 -4.93
CA LEU A 120 -2.43 11.79 -5.49
C LEU A 120 -2.60 11.92 -6.99
N VAL A 121 -2.78 13.14 -7.51
CA VAL A 121 -2.81 13.38 -8.96
C VAL A 121 -1.49 12.92 -9.60
N GLN A 122 -0.35 13.29 -9.01
CA GLN A 122 0.95 12.86 -9.51
C GLN A 122 1.06 11.32 -9.52
N CYS A 123 0.70 10.65 -8.43
CA CYS A 123 0.68 9.18 -8.38
C CYS A 123 -0.25 8.54 -9.42
N LEU A 124 -1.40 9.16 -9.70
CA LEU A 124 -2.32 8.68 -10.72
C LEU A 124 -1.73 8.85 -12.11
N MET A 125 -1.10 9.99 -12.41
CA MET A 125 -0.45 10.24 -13.70
C MET A 125 0.74 9.29 -13.92
N GLU A 126 1.63 9.16 -12.93
CA GLU A 126 2.76 8.23 -12.97
C GLU A 126 2.30 6.78 -13.10
N GLY A 127 1.30 6.39 -12.30
CA GLY A 127 0.72 5.06 -12.38
C GLY A 127 -0.09 4.82 -13.67
N GLY A 128 -0.56 5.86 -14.34
CA GLY A 128 -1.19 5.76 -15.65
C GLY A 128 -0.19 5.41 -16.76
N GLN A 129 1.06 5.83 -16.63
CA GLN A 129 2.14 5.55 -17.58
C GLN A 129 2.77 4.16 -17.44
N VAL A 130 2.33 3.35 -16.48
CA VAL A 130 2.83 1.97 -16.34
C VAL A 130 1.66 1.09 -15.95
N PRO A 131 1.39 -0.01 -16.65
CA PRO A 131 0.15 -0.71 -16.47
C PRO A 131 0.14 -1.64 -15.24
N ARG A 132 -0.05 -1.02 -14.09
CA ARG A 132 0.02 -1.61 -12.76
C ARG A 132 -1.29 -1.42 -12.02
N TYR A 133 -2.37 -1.81 -12.67
CA TYR A 133 -3.73 -1.65 -12.16
C TYR A 133 -4.53 -2.96 -12.19
N ALA A 134 -5.66 -2.93 -11.51
CA ALA A 134 -6.62 -4.03 -11.45
C ALA A 134 -8.06 -3.49 -11.45
N TYR A 135 -8.95 -4.20 -12.14
CA TYR A 135 -10.40 -3.99 -12.06
C TYR A 135 -11.06 -5.23 -11.51
N TYR A 136 -12.00 -5.06 -10.58
CA TYR A 136 -12.74 -6.19 -10.01
C TYR A 136 -14.05 -5.74 -9.40
N TYR A 137 -15.00 -6.65 -9.23
CA TYR A 137 -16.21 -6.39 -8.44
C TYR A 137 -15.99 -6.87 -7.00
N CYS A 138 -16.09 -5.96 -6.02
CA CYS A 138 -15.90 -6.26 -4.60
C CYS A 138 -17.25 -6.55 -3.93
N ASP A 139 -17.41 -7.76 -3.39
CA ASP A 139 -18.67 -8.17 -2.74
C ASP A 139 -18.91 -7.43 -1.42
N ASN A 140 -17.87 -7.13 -0.66
CA ASN A 140 -18.01 -6.43 0.62
C ASN A 140 -18.53 -4.99 0.45
N GLU A 141 -18.06 -4.32 -0.60
CA GLU A 141 -18.47 -2.95 -0.93
C GLU A 141 -19.68 -2.92 -1.88
N GLN A 142 -20.08 -4.08 -2.44
CA GLN A 142 -21.10 -4.20 -3.48
C GLN A 142 -20.86 -3.21 -4.64
N ALA A 143 -19.59 -3.11 -5.09
CA ALA A 143 -19.18 -2.09 -6.06
C ALA A 143 -18.06 -2.58 -6.99
N HIS A 144 -18.00 -2.00 -8.20
CA HIS A 144 -16.84 -2.13 -9.07
C HIS A 144 -15.69 -1.30 -8.52
N MET A 145 -14.51 -1.92 -8.47
CA MET A 145 -13.30 -1.36 -7.91
C MET A 145 -12.22 -1.22 -8.97
N PHE A 146 -11.47 -0.13 -8.86
CA PHE A 146 -10.22 0.12 -9.56
C PHE A 146 -9.11 0.22 -8.52
N CYS A 147 -8.00 -0.49 -8.74
CA CYS A 147 -6.82 -0.44 -7.89
C CYS A 147 -5.61 -0.09 -8.74
N LEU A 148 -4.82 0.89 -8.32
CA LEU A 148 -3.60 1.34 -8.97
C LEU A 148 -2.42 1.29 -8.00
N MET A 149 -1.27 0.83 -8.50
CA MET A 149 -0.03 0.67 -7.74
C MET A 149 1.12 1.40 -8.46
N PRO A 150 1.33 2.70 -8.16
CA PRO A 150 2.45 3.46 -8.72
C PRO A 150 3.83 2.94 -8.25
N ASP A 151 4.93 3.53 -8.76
CA ASP A 151 6.29 3.25 -8.26
C ASP A 151 6.49 3.69 -6.80
N ALA A 152 5.76 4.73 -6.40
CA ALA A 152 5.62 5.11 -5.00
C ALA A 152 5.11 3.92 -4.16
N PRO A 153 5.51 3.78 -2.88
CA PRO A 153 5.06 2.70 -2.02
C PRO A 153 3.61 2.91 -1.52
N LEU A 154 2.71 3.15 -2.46
CA LEU A 154 1.31 3.48 -2.27
C LEU A 154 0.42 2.54 -3.07
N VAL A 155 -0.78 2.35 -2.57
CA VAL A 155 -1.87 1.67 -3.28
C VAL A 155 -3.07 2.59 -3.29
N LEU A 156 -3.59 2.88 -4.47
CA LEU A 156 -4.74 3.74 -4.70
C LEU A 156 -5.95 2.86 -5.02
N LYS A 157 -7.05 3.02 -4.29
CA LYS A 157 -8.27 2.22 -4.51
C LYS A 157 -9.48 3.13 -4.67
N ALA A 158 -10.17 2.95 -5.79
CA ALA A 158 -11.34 3.72 -6.18
C ALA A 158 -12.52 2.79 -6.44
N SER A 159 -13.74 3.28 -6.19
CA SER A 159 -14.98 2.59 -6.56
C SER A 159 -15.70 3.33 -7.67
N LEU A 160 -16.34 2.60 -8.58
CA LEU A 160 -17.23 3.17 -9.57
C LEU A 160 -18.42 3.84 -8.86
N LEU A 161 -18.77 5.05 -9.27
CA LEU A 161 -19.93 5.74 -8.72
C LEU A 161 -21.23 5.04 -9.16
N PRO A 162 -22.16 4.72 -8.25
CA PRO A 162 -23.39 3.99 -8.60
C PRO A 162 -24.29 4.70 -9.64
N GLU A 163 -24.17 6.01 -9.75
CA GLU A 163 -25.00 6.88 -10.58
C GLU A 163 -24.40 7.13 -11.98
N GLU A 164 -23.19 6.65 -12.24
CA GLU A 164 -22.41 6.93 -13.45
C GLU A 164 -21.78 5.65 -13.99
N THR A 165 -21.71 5.53 -15.31
CA THR A 165 -21.15 4.31 -15.93
C THR A 165 -19.63 4.29 -15.96
N GLU A 166 -18.95 5.44 -15.80
CA GLU A 166 -17.51 5.55 -16.12
C GLU A 166 -16.70 6.42 -15.14
N THR A 167 -17.30 7.05 -14.14
CA THR A 167 -16.57 7.86 -13.16
C THR A 167 -16.27 7.10 -11.87
N TYR A 168 -14.99 7.03 -11.51
CA TYR A 168 -14.52 6.43 -10.26
C TYR A 168 -14.35 7.48 -9.15
N ASN A 169 -14.57 7.08 -7.91
CA ASN A 169 -14.28 7.87 -6.72
C ASN A 169 -13.10 7.22 -5.98
N LEU A 170 -11.97 7.91 -5.92
CA LEU A 170 -10.84 7.47 -5.10
C LEU A 170 -11.24 7.52 -3.62
N MET A 171 -11.39 6.34 -3.02
CA MET A 171 -11.93 6.23 -1.65
C MET A 171 -10.85 6.20 -0.60
N THR A 172 -9.67 5.71 -0.95
CA THR A 172 -8.60 5.42 0.00
C THR A 172 -7.25 5.29 -0.70
N CYS A 173 -6.21 5.57 0.07
CA CYS A 173 -4.83 5.34 -0.29
C CYS A 173 -4.12 4.68 0.91
N TYR A 174 -3.27 3.69 0.64
CA TYR A 174 -2.49 3.00 1.67
C TYR A 174 -1.01 3.10 1.37
N GLY A 175 -0.22 3.56 2.35
CA GLY A 175 1.22 3.38 2.33
C GLY A 175 1.59 1.96 2.74
N SER A 176 2.58 1.36 2.06
CA SER A 176 3.14 0.08 2.46
C SER A 176 4.62 0.27 2.83
N GLU A 177 4.86 0.50 4.11
CA GLU A 177 6.20 0.76 4.65
C GLU A 177 7.01 -0.53 4.79
N GLY A 178 8.29 -0.49 4.43
CA GLY A 178 9.23 -1.58 4.69
C GLY A 178 9.05 -2.85 3.85
N VAL A 179 8.21 -2.80 2.79
CA VAL A 179 8.03 -3.92 1.87
C VAL A 179 8.58 -3.58 0.48
N SER A 180 9.14 -4.58 -0.20
CA SER A 180 9.53 -4.42 -1.61
C SER A 180 8.29 -4.24 -2.49
N PHE A 181 8.46 -3.65 -3.67
CA PHE A 181 7.37 -3.49 -4.63
C PHE A 181 6.74 -4.84 -5.01
N THR A 182 7.55 -5.89 -5.20
CA THR A 182 7.07 -7.25 -5.47
C THR A 182 6.19 -7.79 -4.35
N GLU A 183 6.59 -7.60 -3.09
CA GLU A 183 5.80 -8.03 -1.93
C GLU A 183 4.51 -7.23 -1.81
N MET A 184 4.56 -5.91 -2.02
CA MET A 184 3.36 -5.06 -2.06
C MET A 184 2.37 -5.57 -3.10
N ARG A 185 2.84 -5.81 -4.32
CA ARG A 185 2.03 -6.36 -5.41
C ARG A 185 1.41 -7.69 -5.03
N ASP A 186 2.18 -8.62 -4.48
CA ASP A 186 1.68 -9.96 -4.14
C ASP A 186 0.59 -9.88 -3.04
N ILE A 187 0.80 -9.05 -2.02
CA ILE A 187 -0.19 -8.78 -0.96
C ILE A 187 -1.47 -8.18 -1.57
N GLN A 188 -1.36 -7.18 -2.44
CA GLN A 188 -2.54 -6.55 -3.04
C GLN A 188 -3.28 -7.49 -3.98
N VAL A 189 -2.58 -8.29 -4.77
CA VAL A 189 -3.21 -9.27 -5.66
C VAL A 189 -3.93 -10.35 -4.85
N GLU A 190 -3.37 -10.79 -3.73
CA GLU A 190 -4.07 -11.70 -2.81
C GLU A 190 -5.33 -11.05 -2.22
N LYS A 191 -5.24 -9.80 -1.74
CA LYS A 191 -6.41 -9.06 -1.23
C LYS A 191 -7.50 -8.91 -2.28
N ILE A 192 -7.14 -8.51 -3.49
CA ILE A 192 -8.09 -8.36 -4.61
C ILE A 192 -8.80 -9.69 -4.88
N ARG A 193 -8.06 -10.80 -4.92
CA ARG A 193 -8.65 -12.14 -5.14
C ARG A 193 -9.59 -12.56 -4.02
N ASN A 194 -9.30 -12.18 -2.78
CA ASN A 194 -10.14 -12.48 -1.62
C ASN A 194 -11.40 -11.60 -1.57
N GLU A 195 -11.31 -10.35 -2.06
CA GLU A 195 -12.44 -9.41 -2.09
C GLU A 195 -13.35 -9.59 -3.33
N ALA A 196 -12.82 -10.16 -4.41
CA ALA A 196 -13.49 -10.23 -5.69
C ALA A 196 -14.49 -11.39 -5.81
N ARG A 197 -15.64 -11.12 -6.41
CA ARG A 197 -16.63 -12.15 -6.74
C ARG A 197 -16.14 -13.05 -7.87
N ALA A 198 -16.15 -14.37 -7.64
CA ALA A 198 -16.13 -15.44 -8.66
C ALA A 198 -15.27 -15.19 -9.92
N ARG A 199 -13.98 -14.82 -9.76
CA ARG A 199 -12.98 -14.66 -10.84
C ARG A 199 -13.19 -13.49 -11.81
N ASN A 200 -14.09 -12.53 -11.53
CA ASN A 200 -14.18 -11.28 -12.30
C ASN A 200 -13.13 -10.27 -11.82
N THR A 201 -11.87 -10.61 -12.06
CA THR A 201 -10.71 -9.76 -11.81
C THR A 201 -9.93 -9.60 -13.11
N ASP A 202 -9.80 -8.39 -13.61
CA ASP A 202 -8.89 -8.06 -14.69
C ASP A 202 -7.62 -7.50 -14.05
N LEU A 203 -6.56 -8.31 -14.06
CA LEU A 203 -5.26 -8.00 -13.46
C LEU A 203 -4.21 -7.93 -14.55
N CYS A 204 -3.35 -6.91 -14.54
CA CYS A 204 -2.20 -6.86 -15.44
C CYS A 204 -1.29 -8.10 -15.23
N SER A 205 -0.71 -8.62 -16.30
CA SER A 205 0.28 -9.72 -16.23
C SER A 205 1.59 -9.25 -15.61
N LEU A 206 2.43 -10.18 -15.16
CA LEU A 206 3.75 -9.85 -14.58
C LEU A 206 4.64 -9.02 -15.52
N ALA A 207 4.45 -9.16 -16.84
CA ALA A 207 5.08 -8.33 -17.85
C ALA A 207 4.59 -6.89 -17.78
N GLY A 208 3.26 -6.69 -17.71
CA GLY A 208 2.66 -5.37 -17.47
C GLY A 208 3.12 -4.72 -16.15
N TRP A 209 3.44 -5.54 -15.15
CA TRP A 209 4.04 -5.05 -13.89
C TRP A 209 5.54 -4.69 -13.99
N GLY A 210 6.22 -5.03 -15.09
CA GLY A 210 7.67 -4.86 -15.23
C GLY A 210 8.50 -5.80 -14.36
N LEU A 211 7.93 -6.94 -13.92
CA LEU A 211 8.52 -7.80 -12.89
C LEU A 211 8.90 -9.21 -13.36
N GLU A 212 8.85 -9.50 -14.67
CA GLU A 212 9.21 -10.83 -15.18
C GLU A 212 10.63 -11.23 -14.79
N GLN A 213 11.59 -10.32 -14.96
CA GLN A 213 12.99 -10.57 -14.66
C GLN A 213 13.25 -10.71 -13.15
N ALA A 214 12.66 -9.83 -12.34
CA ALA A 214 12.79 -9.86 -10.88
C ALA A 214 12.27 -11.18 -10.28
N ARG A 215 11.18 -11.73 -10.81
CA ARG A 215 10.62 -13.01 -10.35
C ARG A 215 11.48 -14.20 -10.75
N ALA A 216 12.03 -14.19 -11.96
CA ALA A 216 12.96 -15.21 -12.42
C ALA A 216 14.22 -15.25 -11.55
N ASP A 217 14.74 -14.10 -11.16
CA ASP A 217 15.92 -13.98 -10.32
C ASP A 217 15.66 -14.43 -8.88
N GLN A 218 14.54 -14.04 -8.27
CA GLN A 218 14.13 -14.57 -6.95
C GLN A 218 13.93 -16.08 -6.95
N ALA A 219 13.35 -16.65 -8.01
CA ALA A 219 13.17 -18.09 -8.14
C ALA A 219 14.53 -18.82 -8.23
N ARG A 220 15.50 -18.26 -8.98
CA ARG A 220 16.87 -18.77 -9.07
C ARG A 220 17.59 -18.71 -7.73
N GLU A 221 17.46 -17.64 -6.97
CA GLU A 221 18.06 -17.52 -5.63
C GLU A 221 17.48 -18.53 -4.64
N ARG A 222 16.14 -18.68 -4.60
CA ARG A 222 15.47 -19.69 -3.78
C ARG A 222 15.91 -21.12 -4.15
N ALA A 223 16.14 -21.40 -5.44
CA ALA A 223 16.66 -22.68 -5.90
C ALA A 223 18.11 -22.91 -5.42
N LYS A 224 19.00 -21.92 -5.56
CA LYS A 224 20.39 -21.96 -5.05
C LYS A 224 20.47 -22.16 -3.53
N GLY A 225 19.57 -21.51 -2.78
CA GLY A 225 19.46 -21.67 -1.32
C GLY A 225 19.03 -23.08 -0.90
N ARG A 226 18.06 -23.67 -1.62
CA ARG A 226 17.62 -25.06 -1.40
C ARG A 226 18.71 -26.08 -1.74
N GLU A 227 19.48 -25.84 -2.79
CA GLU A 227 20.59 -26.70 -3.21
C GLU A 227 21.74 -26.70 -2.20
N SER A 228 22.08 -25.51 -1.67
CA SER A 228 23.07 -25.34 -0.59
C SER A 228 22.63 -26.01 0.71
N ALA A 229 21.35 -25.93 1.07
CA ALA A 229 20.80 -26.63 2.24
C ALA A 229 20.82 -28.17 2.07
N LYS A 230 20.51 -28.68 0.88
CA LYS A 230 20.65 -30.11 0.53
C LYS A 230 22.11 -30.57 0.61
N LYS A 231 23.06 -29.77 0.13
CA LYS A 231 24.51 -30.05 0.18
C LYS A 231 25.03 -30.11 1.63
N LYS A 232 24.66 -29.14 2.48
CA LYS A 232 24.99 -29.14 3.92
C LYS A 232 24.40 -30.35 4.66
N ARG A 233 23.17 -30.76 4.34
CA ARG A 233 22.50 -31.92 4.97
C ARG A 233 23.13 -33.26 4.54
N ARG A 234 23.64 -33.37 3.29
CA ARG A 234 24.43 -34.53 2.83
C ARG A 234 25.80 -34.62 3.51
N LEU A 235 26.48 -33.49 3.76
CA LEU A 235 27.74 -33.45 4.49
C LEU A 235 27.60 -33.89 5.96
N LYS A 236 26.53 -33.47 6.68
CA LYS A 236 26.27 -33.90 8.06
C LYS A 236 25.97 -35.40 8.20
N LYS A 237 25.37 -36.05 7.18
CA LYS A 237 25.15 -37.51 7.21
C LYS A 237 26.44 -38.33 7.04
N ARG A 238 27.49 -37.74 6.45
CA ARG A 238 28.77 -38.43 6.21
C ARG A 238 29.67 -38.50 7.46
N HIS A 239 29.42 -37.66 8.47
CA HIS A 239 30.19 -37.63 9.73
C HIS A 239 29.55 -38.37 10.92
N LYS A 240 28.45 -39.11 10.72
CA LYS A 240 27.80 -39.93 11.77
C LYS A 240 28.19 -41.42 11.68
N ARG A 241 29.49 -41.71 11.55
CA ARG A 241 30.08 -43.02 11.85
C ARG A 241 31.39 -42.78 12.60
N GLY A 242 31.34 -42.93 13.93
CA GLY A 242 32.51 -42.83 14.81
C GLY A 242 32.22 -42.01 16.07
N GLY A 243 32.24 -42.66 17.22
CA GLY A 243 32.00 -42.08 18.56
C GLY A 243 31.05 -43.01 19.31
N GLY A 244 31.50 -43.92 20.16
CA GLY A 244 32.56 -43.79 21.15
C GLY A 244 31.86 -43.91 22.50
N ASN A 245 31.98 -45.06 23.15
CA ASN A 245 31.20 -45.46 24.32
C ASN A 245 31.62 -44.63 25.53
N TRP A 246 30.68 -43.91 26.16
CA TRP A 246 30.95 -42.97 27.26
C TRP A 246 31.53 -43.62 28.53
N LYS A 247 31.57 -44.95 28.58
CA LYS A 247 32.01 -45.77 29.72
C LYS A 247 33.52 -45.80 29.95
N GLN A 248 34.36 -45.24 29.07
CA GLN A 248 35.82 -45.21 29.24
C GLN A 248 36.34 -44.01 30.05
N TYR A 249 35.49 -43.03 30.40
CA TYR A 249 35.92 -41.86 31.17
C TYR A 249 35.84 -42.03 32.70
N LEU A 250 35.36 -43.17 33.21
CA LEU A 250 35.20 -43.41 34.65
C LEU A 250 36.37 -44.18 35.27
N ASP A 251 37.09 -45.01 34.50
CA ASP A 251 38.20 -45.80 35.03
C ASP A 251 39.52 -45.00 35.11
N GLU A 252 39.62 -43.84 34.46
CA GLU A 252 40.83 -42.98 34.49
C GLU A 252 40.83 -41.96 35.66
N TYR A 253 39.77 -41.88 36.46
CA TYR A 253 39.64 -40.91 37.56
C TYR A 253 39.94 -41.49 38.96
N GLU A 254 40.07 -42.81 39.12
CA GLU A 254 40.42 -43.45 40.41
C GLU A 254 41.94 -43.66 40.62
N ASP A 255 42.76 -43.59 39.57
CA ASP A 255 44.23 -43.80 39.66
C ASP A 255 45.05 -42.54 39.95
N LEU A 256 44.40 -41.40 40.25
CA LEU A 256 45.07 -40.13 40.60
C LEU A 256 45.06 -39.79 42.10
N TYR A 257 44.62 -40.72 42.96
CA TYR A 257 44.61 -40.55 44.43
C TYR A 257 45.11 -41.78 45.22
N GLN A 258 46.12 -42.49 44.70
CA GLN A 258 47.07 -43.29 45.50
C GLN A 258 48.51 -42.85 45.20
#